data_AF-A0A285NEY2-F1
#
_entry.id   AF-A0A285NEY2-F1
#
_cell.length_a   1.000
_cell.length_b   1.000
_cell.length_c   1.000
_cell.angle_alpha   90.00
_cell.angle_beta   90.00
_cell.angle_gamma   90.00
#
_symmetry.space_group_name_H-M   'P 1'
#
loop_
_entity.id
_entity.type
_entity.pdbx_description
1 polymer ?
#
loop_
_entity_poly.entity_id
_entity_poly.type
_entity_poly.pdbx_seq_one_letter_code
_entity_poly.pdbx_strand_id
1 'polypeptide(L)'
;MDVLQGFIKKLTHEINKERQNLSLIEEEIAQLNRKKNDLLQRYSEIENTDFSDAISVSLKFRSLSQILKDIKQIETKIEKLQNDADNIRLKIKEKNAEKKAIQNYRKKLKKEKDIEELKKETQLIDEIFNRKR
;
A
#
# COMPACT_ATOMS: atom_id res chain seq x y z
N MET A 1 22.42 -1.86 20.68
CA MET A 1 21.42 -1.15 19.86
C MET A 1 20.07 -1.31 20.56
N ASP A 2 19.31 -0.23 20.78
CA ASP A 2 17.97 -0.31 21.40
C ASP A 2 17.08 -1.29 20.61
N VAL A 3 16.63 -2.36 21.25
CA VAL A 3 15.86 -3.45 20.61
C VAL A 3 14.61 -2.90 19.92
N LEU A 4 13.94 -1.91 20.53
CA LEU A 4 12.75 -1.27 19.95
C LEU A 4 13.09 -0.45 18.71
N GLN A 5 14.28 0.16 18.66
CA GLN A 5 14.77 0.83 17.46
C GLN A 5 15.00 -0.17 16.32
N GLY A 6 15.46 -1.38 16.63
CA GLY A 6 15.58 -2.47 15.66
C GLY A 6 14.23 -2.85 15.04
N PHE A 7 13.20 -3.05 15.87
CA PHE A 7 11.84 -3.32 15.41
C PHE A 7 11.25 -2.19 14.56
N ILE A 8 11.42 -0.93 14.97
CA ILE A 8 10.95 0.22 14.18
C ILE A 8 11.62 0.26 12.79
N LYS A 9 12.93 -0.03 12.71
CA LYS A 9 13.64 -0.09 11.42
C LYS A 9 13.09 -1.21 10.55
N LYS A 10 12.90 -2.41 11.11
CA LYS A 10 12.31 -3.56 10.39
C LYS A 10 10.93 -3.23 9.84
N LEU A 11 10.02 -2.71 10.68
CA LEU A 11 8.67 -2.31 10.25
C LEU A 11 8.72 -1.24 9.16
N THR A 12 9.64 -0.27 9.27
CA THR A 12 9.81 0.77 8.25
C THR A 12 10.22 0.17 6.91
N HIS A 13 11.14 -0.79 6.90
CA HIS A 13 11.56 -1.48 5.69
C HIS A 13 10.40 -2.28 5.07
N GLU A 14 9.67 -3.03 5.87
CA GLU A 14 8.50 -3.80 5.40
C GLU A 14 7.41 -2.89 4.83
N ILE A 15 7.06 -1.79 5.52
CA ILE A 15 6.10 -0.79 5.01
C ILE A 15 6.54 -0.23 3.66
N ASN A 16 7.84 0.07 3.49
CA ASN A 16 8.35 0.60 2.23
C ASN A 16 8.27 -0.43 1.11
N LYS A 17 8.54 -1.71 1.40
CA LYS A 17 8.39 -2.80 0.43
C LYS A 17 6.93 -2.95 -0.02
N GLU A 18 5.99 -2.92 0.94
CA GLU A 18 4.55 -2.97 0.60
C GLU A 18 4.11 -1.76 -0.21
N ARG A 19 4.63 -0.57 0.07
CA ARG A 19 4.36 0.65 -0.74
C ARG A 19 4.89 0.53 -2.16
N GLN A 20 6.06 -0.07 -2.35
CA GLN A 20 6.61 -0.33 -3.68
C GLN A 20 5.71 -1.31 -4.45
N ASN A 21 5.30 -2.40 -3.80
CA ASN A 21 4.37 -3.36 -4.40
C ASN A 21 3.04 -2.70 -4.78
N LEU A 22 2.48 -1.87 -3.90
CA LEU A 22 1.26 -1.12 -4.17
C LEU A 22 1.41 -0.21 -5.39
N SER A 23 2.53 0.51 -5.49
CA SER A 23 2.81 1.39 -6.63
C SER A 23 2.88 0.63 -7.96
N LEU A 24 3.47 -0.57 -7.96
CA LEU A 24 3.54 -1.41 -9.16
C LEU A 24 2.14 -1.89 -9.60
N ILE A 25 1.30 -2.27 -8.64
CA ILE A 25 -0.09 -2.68 -8.91
C ILE A 25 -0.90 -1.49 -9.44
N GLU A 26 -0.75 -0.30 -8.85
CA GLU A 26 -1.43 0.91 -9.31
C GLU A 26 -1.01 1.30 -10.73
N GLU A 27 0.27 1.15 -11.06
CA GLU A 27 0.77 1.34 -12.42
C GLU A 27 0.19 0.31 -13.40
N GLU A 28 0.14 -0.96 -13.03
CA GLU A 28 -0.45 -2.01 -13.87
C GLU A 28 -1.95 -1.75 -14.12
N ILE A 29 -2.71 -1.36 -13.09
CA ILE A 29 -4.12 -0.95 -13.23
C ILE A 29 -4.25 0.22 -14.20
N ALA A 30 -3.38 1.23 -14.11
CA ALA A 30 -3.41 2.37 -15.02
C ALA A 30 -3.15 1.95 -16.48
N GLN A 31 -2.19 1.06 -16.72
CA GLN A 31 -1.89 0.51 -18.05
C GLN A 31 -3.07 -0.30 -18.61
N LEU A 32 -3.70 -1.14 -17.77
CA LEU A 32 -4.88 -1.92 -18.16
C LEU A 32 -6.07 -1.01 -18.52
N ASN A 33 -6.29 0.06 -17.76
CA ASN A 33 -7.33 1.05 -18.08
C ASN A 33 -7.08 1.76 -19.41
N ARG A 34 -5.81 2.13 -19.72
CA ARG A 34 -5.46 2.68 -21.03
C ARG A 34 -5.78 1.70 -22.15
N LYS A 35 -5.34 0.43 -22.00
CA LYS A 35 -5.64 -0.63 -22.99
C LYS A 35 -7.14 -0.86 -23.17
N LYS A 36 -7.91 -0.83 -22.08
CA LYS A 36 -9.38 -0.93 -22.14
C LYS A 36 -9.97 0.23 -22.94
N ASN A 37 -9.50 1.46 -22.72
CA ASN A 37 -9.99 2.63 -23.45
C ASN A 37 -9.63 2.55 -24.95
N ASP A 38 -8.42 2.11 -25.30
CA ASP A 38 -8.03 1.89 -26.69
C ASP A 38 -8.93 0.84 -27.38
N LEU A 39 -9.28 -0.23 -26.66
CA LEU A 39 -10.22 -1.25 -27.16
C LEU A 39 -11.63 -0.70 -27.34
N LEU A 40 -12.12 0.14 -26.41
CA LEU A 40 -13.43 0.80 -26.53
C LEU A 40 -13.46 1.77 -27.71
N GLN A 41 -12.38 2.50 -27.95
CA GLN A 41 -12.27 3.36 -29.12
C GLN A 41 -12.34 2.54 -30.42
N ARG A 42 -11.53 1.48 -30.53
CA ARG A 42 -11.56 0.57 -31.69
C ARG A 42 -12.92 -0.09 -31.88
N TYR A 43 -13.59 -0.46 -30.79
CA TYR A 43 -14.95 -0.99 -30.84
C TYR A 43 -15.89 0.01 -31.51
N SER A 44 -15.86 1.28 -31.08
CA SER A 44 -16.69 2.34 -31.64
C SER A 44 -16.37 2.62 -33.12
N GLU A 45 -15.09 2.64 -33.49
CA GLU A 45 -14.66 2.80 -34.88
C GLU A 45 -15.23 1.69 -35.79
N ILE A 46 -15.10 0.42 -35.38
CA ILE A 46 -15.62 -0.73 -36.13
C ILE A 46 -17.14 -0.72 -36.16
N GLU A 47 -17.80 -0.40 -35.04
CA GLU A 47 -19.25 -0.34 -34.92
C GLU A 47 -19.87 0.71 -35.85
N ASN A 48 -19.23 1.87 -35.98
CA ASN A 48 -19.67 2.95 -36.86
C ASN A 48 -19.26 2.77 -38.33
N THR A 49 -18.47 1.75 -38.66
CA THR A 49 -18.09 1.47 -40.05
C THR A 49 -19.23 0.74 -40.75
N ASP A 50 -19.69 1.28 -41.88
CA ASP A 50 -20.67 0.65 -42.75
C ASP A 50 -20.01 -0.41 -43.63
N PHE A 51 -20.62 -1.59 -43.69
CA PHE A 51 -20.17 -2.69 -44.54
C PHE A 51 -21.33 -3.13 -45.44
N SER A 52 -21.06 -3.21 -46.74
CA SER A 52 -22.08 -3.46 -47.76
C SER A 52 -22.25 -4.94 -48.13
N ASP A 53 -21.28 -5.79 -47.84
CA ASP A 53 -21.31 -7.22 -48.17
C ASP A 53 -21.38 -8.12 -46.93
N ALA A 54 -21.99 -9.30 -47.09
CA ALA A 54 -22.24 -10.24 -46.00
C ALA A 54 -20.95 -10.74 -45.31
N ILE A 55 -19.83 -10.84 -46.06
CA ILE A 55 -18.55 -11.31 -45.51
C ILE A 55 -18.00 -10.25 -44.57
N SER A 56 -17.96 -8.99 -45.01
CA SER A 56 -17.48 -7.86 -44.21
C SER A 56 -18.32 -7.63 -42.96
N VAL A 57 -19.65 -7.78 -43.05
CA VAL A 57 -20.53 -7.74 -41.87
C VAL A 57 -20.21 -8.87 -40.87
N SER A 58 -19.97 -10.09 -41.35
CA SER A 58 -19.58 -11.21 -40.48
C SER A 58 -18.24 -10.95 -39.78
N LEU A 59 -17.25 -10.41 -40.50
CA LEU A 59 -15.94 -10.04 -39.95
C LEU A 59 -16.06 -8.92 -38.91
N LYS A 60 -16.94 -7.93 -39.12
CA LYS A 60 -17.28 -6.89 -38.14
C LYS A 60 -17.76 -7.52 -36.83
N PHE A 61 -18.79 -8.37 -36.88
CA PHE A 61 -19.35 -9.00 -35.69
C PHE A 61 -18.31 -9.84 -34.93
N ARG A 62 -17.48 -10.59 -35.64
CA ARG A 62 -16.40 -11.37 -35.04
C ARG A 62 -15.40 -10.46 -34.32
N SER A 63 -15.02 -9.36 -34.96
CA SER A 63 -14.06 -8.39 -34.40
C SER A 63 -14.61 -7.70 -33.15
N LEU A 64 -15.85 -7.21 -33.21
CA LEU A 64 -16.55 -6.60 -32.07
C LEU A 64 -16.67 -7.59 -30.90
N SER A 65 -17.05 -8.83 -31.18
CA SER A 65 -17.17 -9.89 -30.16
C SER A 65 -15.85 -10.20 -29.47
N GLN A 66 -14.75 -10.23 -30.25
CA GLN A 66 -13.42 -10.45 -29.69
C GLN A 66 -12.99 -9.28 -28.81
N ILE A 67 -13.23 -8.04 -29.24
CA ILE A 67 -12.91 -6.84 -28.45
C ILE A 67 -13.68 -6.85 -27.12
N LEU A 68 -14.98 -7.17 -27.13
CA LEU A 68 -15.79 -7.27 -25.91
C LEU A 68 -15.25 -8.34 -24.96
N LYS A 69 -14.80 -9.49 -25.49
CA LYS A 69 -14.16 -10.54 -24.69
C LYS A 69 -12.88 -10.04 -24.03
N ASP A 70 -12.04 -9.33 -24.78
CA ASP A 70 -10.77 -8.79 -24.28
C ASP A 70 -11.00 -7.71 -23.20
N ILE A 71 -11.98 -6.82 -23.40
CA ILE A 71 -12.39 -5.83 -22.40
C ILE A 71 -12.83 -6.52 -21.10
N LYS A 72 -13.70 -7.53 -21.19
CA LYS A 72 -14.18 -8.28 -20.01
C LYS A 72 -13.03 -8.94 -19.24
N GLN A 73 -12.04 -9.50 -19.95
CA GLN A 73 -10.86 -10.08 -19.33
C GLN A 73 -10.01 -9.02 -18.61
N ILE A 74 -9.84 -7.84 -19.21
CA ILE A 74 -9.16 -6.71 -18.59
C ILE A 74 -9.89 -6.26 -17.33
N GLU A 75 -11.21 -6.12 -17.37
CA GLU A 75 -12.02 -5.73 -16.21
C GLU A 75 -11.88 -6.71 -15.04
N THR A 76 -11.95 -8.01 -15.32
CA THR A 76 -11.74 -9.05 -14.30
C THR A 76 -10.33 -8.97 -13.71
N LYS A 77 -9.32 -8.64 -14.52
CA LYS A 77 -7.94 -8.47 -14.04
C LYS A 77 -7.79 -7.21 -13.17
N ILE A 78 -8.39 -6.10 -13.58
CA ILE A 78 -8.41 -4.86 -12.81
C ILE A 78 -9.06 -5.08 -11.45
N GLU A 79 -10.21 -5.76 -11.40
CA GLU A 79 -10.93 -6.04 -10.15
C GLU A 79 -10.05 -6.85 -9.17
N LYS A 80 -9.35 -7.88 -9.66
CA LYS A 80 -8.41 -8.64 -8.84
C LYS A 80 -7.27 -7.77 -8.29
N LEU A 81 -6.65 -6.96 -9.16
CA LEU A 81 -5.56 -6.06 -8.77
C LEU A 81 -6.03 -4.99 -7.78
N GLN A 82 -7.26 -4.49 -7.90
CA GLN A 82 -7.85 -3.55 -6.95
C GLN A 82 -8.03 -4.20 -5.57
N ASN A 83 -8.55 -5.43 -5.52
CA ASN A 83 -8.66 -6.18 -4.27
C ASN A 83 -7.28 -6.42 -3.63
N ASP A 84 -6.26 -6.76 -4.43
CA ASP A 84 -4.89 -6.93 -3.94
C ASP A 84 -4.31 -5.62 -3.41
N ALA A 85 -4.53 -4.51 -4.12
CA ALA A 85 -4.12 -3.17 -3.68
C ALA A 85 -4.76 -2.79 -2.34
N ASP A 86 -6.06 -3.04 -2.17
CA ASP A 86 -6.77 -2.76 -0.92
C ASP A 86 -6.25 -3.59 0.25
N ASN A 87 -5.95 -4.87 0.02
CA ASN A 87 -5.31 -5.74 1.01
C ASN A 87 -3.93 -5.21 1.42
N ILE A 88 -3.12 -4.72 0.47
CA ILE A 88 -1.81 -4.13 0.75
C ILE A 88 -1.96 -2.82 1.53
N ARG A 89 -2.92 -1.96 1.18
CA ARG A 89 -3.23 -0.71 1.92
C ARG A 89 -3.61 -1.01 3.37
N LEU A 90 -4.41 -2.04 3.61
CA LEU A 90 -4.75 -2.49 4.95
C LEU A 90 -3.52 -2.95 5.73
N LYS A 91 -2.67 -3.81 5.15
CA LYS A 91 -1.40 -4.24 5.78
C LYS A 91 -0.49 -3.07 6.12
N ILE A 92 -0.36 -2.09 5.22
CA ILE A 92 0.42 -0.87 5.46
C ILE A 92 -0.16 -0.10 6.66
N LYS A 93 -1.49 0.03 6.74
CA LYS A 93 -2.18 0.73 7.83
C LYS A 93 -1.90 0.05 9.18
N GLU A 94 -2.02 -1.27 9.24
CA GLU A 94 -1.76 -2.08 10.43
C GLU A 94 -0.30 -1.94 10.89
N LYS A 95 0.67 -2.11 9.98
CA LYS A 95 2.10 -1.96 10.30
C LYS A 95 2.45 -0.54 10.76
N ASN A 96 1.80 0.49 10.20
CA ASN A 96 1.98 1.86 10.66
C ASN A 96 1.44 2.06 12.09
N ALA A 97 0.29 1.46 12.41
CA ALA A 97 -0.26 1.50 13.76
C ALA A 97 0.66 0.79 14.75
N GLU A 98 1.16 -0.40 14.41
CA GLU A 98 2.14 -1.15 15.21
C GLU A 98 3.41 -0.33 15.45
N LYS A 99 4.00 0.24 14.38
CA LYS A 99 5.17 1.12 14.46
C LYS A 99 4.94 2.28 15.41
N LYS A 100 3.76 2.93 15.33
CA LYS A 100 3.38 4.05 16.21
C LYS A 100 3.24 3.60 17.67
N ALA A 101 2.66 2.43 17.92
CA ALA A 101 2.54 1.86 19.27
C ALA A 101 3.93 1.61 19.89
N ILE A 102 4.84 0.99 19.13
CA ILE A 102 6.23 0.74 19.58
C ILE A 102 6.96 2.06 19.87
N GLN A 103 6.80 3.07 19.01
CA GLN A 103 7.38 4.40 19.22
C GLN A 103 6.88 5.06 20.52
N ASN A 104 5.58 4.95 20.80
CA ASN A 104 4.99 5.48 22.03
C ASN A 104 5.49 4.74 23.27
N TYR A 105 5.52 3.40 23.22
CA TYR A 105 6.04 2.57 24.30
C TYR A 105 7.51 2.90 24.61
N ARG A 106 8.34 3.04 23.57
CA ARG A 106 9.74 3.45 23.71
C ARG A 106 9.89 4.82 24.37
N LYS A 107 9.06 5.80 23.99
CA LYS A 107 9.06 7.13 24.63
C LYS A 107 8.70 7.05 26.11
N LYS A 108 7.73 6.19 26.47
CA LYS A 108 7.32 5.97 27.86
C LYS A 108 8.45 5.36 28.69
N LEU A 109 9.09 4.30 28.19
CA LEU A 109 10.25 3.68 28.85
C LEU A 109 11.39 4.67 29.08
N LYS A 110 11.67 5.53 28.09
CA LYS A 110 12.71 6.57 28.25
C LYS A 110 12.36 7.52 29.40
N LYS A 111 11.13 8.03 29.45
CA LYS A 111 10.67 8.91 30.54
C LYS A 111 10.75 8.22 31.91
N GLU A 112 10.37 6.95 31.99
CA GLU A 112 10.43 6.18 33.23
C GLU A 112 11.87 6.02 33.72
N LYS A 113 12.82 5.75 32.81
CA LYS A 113 14.25 5.67 33.13
C LYS A 113 14.80 7.02 33.61
N ASP A 114 14.45 8.10 32.93
CA ASP A 114 14.86 9.47 33.31
C ASP A 114 14.34 9.82 34.71
N ILE A 115 13.09 9.44 35.05
CA ILE A 115 12.51 9.63 36.38
C ILE A 115 13.24 8.79 37.45
N GLU A 116 13.60 7.55 37.13
CA GLU A 116 14.29 6.66 38.07
C GLU A 116 15.72 7.16 38.37
N GLU A 117 16.41 7.69 37.36
CA GLU A 117 17.73 8.34 37.54
C GLU A 117 17.62 9.57 38.44
N LEU A 118 16.66 10.46 38.19
CA LEU A 118 16.41 11.63 39.05
C LEU A 118 16.10 11.24 40.50
N LYS A 119 15.30 10.18 40.72
CA LYS A 119 15.02 9.67 42.07
C LYS A 119 16.29 9.21 42.78
N LYS A 120 17.17 8.47 42.09
CA LYS A 120 18.45 8.01 42.65
C LYS A 120 19.35 9.20 43.02
N GLU A 121 19.43 10.21 42.16
CA GLU A 121 20.18 11.44 42.44
C GLU A 121 19.63 12.19 43.65
N THR A 122 18.31 12.34 43.76
CA THR A 122 17.69 13.00 44.92
C THR A 122 17.96 12.25 46.23
N GLN A 123 17.86 10.91 46.22
CA GLN A 123 18.18 10.09 47.40
C GLN A 123 19.63 10.25 47.84
N LEU A 124 20.58 10.25 46.89
CA LEU A 124 21.99 10.48 47.19
C LEU A 124 22.24 11.86 47.80
N ILE A 125 21.58 12.91 47.29
CA ILE A 125 21.68 14.26 47.85
C ILE A 125 21.15 14.30 49.28
N ASP A 126 19.97 13.73 49.53
CA ASP A 126 19.37 13.67 50.86
C ASP A 126 20.26 12.91 51.86
N GLU A 127 20.86 11.79 51.44
CA GLU A 127 21.82 11.05 52.27
C GLU A 127 23.08 11.88 52.60
N ILE A 128 23.65 12.59 51.62
CA ILE A 128 24.83 13.43 51.83
C ILE A 128 24.52 14.58 52.79
N PHE A 129 23.35 15.22 52.65
CA PHE A 129 22.93 16.31 53.54
C PHE A 129 22.64 15.83 54.95
N ASN A 130 21.98 14.67 55.12
CA ASN A 130 21.67 14.12 56.44
C ASN A 130 22.89 13.57 57.18
N ARG A 131 23.97 13.17 56.48
CA ARG A 131 25.25 12.76 57.12
C ARG A 131 26.13 13.92 57.59
N LYS A 132 25.82 15.16 57.22
CA LYS A 132 26.57 16.38 57.61
C LYS A 132 26.01 17.07 58.86
N ARG A 133 24.96 16.53 59.47
CA ARG A 133 24.48 16.91 60.81
C ARG A 133 24.89 15.86 61.82
#